data_AF-A0A4V6Y0K0-F1
#
_entry.id   AF-A0A4V6Y0K0-F1
#
_cell.length_a   1.000
_cell.length_b   1.000
_cell.length_c   1.000
_cell.angle_alpha   90.00
_cell.angle_beta   90.00
_cell.angle_gamma   90.00
#
_symmetry.space_group_name_H-M   'P 1'
#
loop_
_entity.id
_entity.type
_entity.pdbx_description
1 polymer ?
#
loop_
_entity_poly.entity_id
_entity_poly.type
_entity_poly.pdbx_seq_one_letter_code
_entity_poly.pdbx_strand_id
1 'polypeptide(L)' 'MAIRIVPAPEPKPTDRVQQVMDHQAGKKRTRSPNGRPRKLLSLRIDQEVIDHFKATGEGWQARMNDALRKAAGL' A
#
# COMPACT_ATOMS: atom_id res chain seq x y z
N MET A 1 -16.00 46.89 36.16
CA MET A 1 -15.05 46.25 35.21
C MET A 1 -15.62 44.89 34.84
N ALA A 2 -15.97 44.65 33.57
CA ALA A 2 -16.55 43.38 33.13
C ALA A 2 -15.46 42.50 32.48
N ILE A 3 -15.25 41.31 33.02
CA ILE A 3 -14.30 40.32 32.46
C ILE A 3 -14.98 39.69 31.24
N ARG A 4 -14.45 39.94 30.05
CA ARG A 4 -14.90 39.32 28.80
C ARG A 4 -14.32 37.90 28.72
N ILE A 5 -15.17 36.90 28.86
CA ILE A 5 -14.83 35.49 28.58
C ILE A 5 -14.70 35.36 27.05
N VAL A 6 -13.49 35.05 26.56
CA VAL A 6 -13.28 34.63 25.17
C VAL A 6 -13.64 33.15 25.05
N PRO A 7 -14.58 32.76 24.16
CA PRO A 7 -14.86 31.35 23.91
C PRO A 7 -13.67 30.69 23.21
N ALA A 8 -13.37 29.44 23.60
CA ALA A 8 -12.24 28.67 23.07
C ALA A 8 -12.29 28.60 21.52
N PRO A 9 -11.14 28.68 20.82
CA PRO A 9 -11.12 28.60 19.37
C PRO A 9 -11.56 27.20 18.93
N GLU A 10 -12.55 27.14 18.03
CA GLU A 10 -12.94 25.87 17.41
C GLU A 10 -11.75 25.25 16.66
N PRO A 11 -11.54 23.92 16.75
CA PRO A 11 -10.50 23.26 15.99
C PRO A 11 -10.79 23.45 14.50
N LYS A 12 -9.82 24.03 13.77
CA LYS A 12 -9.98 24.29 12.34
C LYS A 12 -10.24 22.97 11.60
N PRO A 13 -11.13 22.95 10.59
CA PRO A 13 -11.51 21.73 9.86
C PRO A 13 -10.35 20.97 9.21
N THR A 14 -9.16 21.59 9.11
CA THR A 14 -7.89 20.93 8.75
C THR A 14 -7.56 19.74 9.66
N ASP A 15 -7.88 19.81 10.95
CA ASP A 15 -7.54 18.75 11.91
C ASP A 15 -8.33 17.46 11.62
N ARG A 16 -9.58 17.61 11.18
CA ARG A 16 -10.50 16.52 10.88
C ARG A 16 -10.16 15.80 9.57
N VAL A 17 -9.63 16.53 8.58
CA VAL A 17 -9.11 15.94 7.33
C VAL A 17 -7.77 15.23 7.55
N GLN A 18 -6.95 15.70 8.49
CA GLN A 18 -5.70 15.03 8.86
C GLN A 18 -5.98 13.69 9.55
N GLN A 19 -6.94 13.69 10.48
CA GLN A 19 -7.32 12.47 11.21
C GLN A 19 -7.80 11.36 10.27
N VAL A 20 -8.61 11.63 9.24
CA VAL A 20 -9.05 10.58 8.29
C VAL A 20 -7.93 10.04 7.41
N MET A 21 -6.90 10.85 7.12
CA MET A 21 -5.73 10.45 6.32
C MET A 21 -4.83 9.48 7.11
N ASP A 22 -4.69 9.68 8.42
CA ASP A 22 -3.91 8.80 9.30
C ASP A 22 -4.49 7.39 9.44
N HIS A 23 -5.82 7.23 9.35
CA HIS A 23 -6.46 5.90 9.40
C HIS A 23 -6.19 5.03 8.17
N GLN A 24 -5.75 5.63 7.05
CA GLN A 24 -5.36 4.91 5.83
C GLN A 24 -3.88 4.46 5.86
N ALA A 25 -3.10 4.90 6.86
CA ALA A 25 -1.70 4.50 7.03
C ALA A 25 -1.52 3.09 7.66
N GLY A 26 -2.62 2.38 7.96
CA GLY A 26 -2.64 1.09 8.65
C GLY A 26 -2.25 -0.14 7.83
N LYS A 27 -1.89 0.00 6.55
CA LYS A 27 -1.26 -1.09 5.79
C LYS A 27 -0.10 -0.55 4.99
N LYS A 28 0.91 -0.02 5.69
CA LYS A 28 2.28 -0.03 5.16
C LYS A 28 2.58 -1.50 4.86
N ARG A 29 2.35 -1.92 3.62
CA ARG A 29 2.94 -3.15 3.08
C ARG A 29 4.42 -2.92 3.21
N THR A 30 4.99 -3.38 4.31
CA THR A 30 6.42 -3.33 4.57
C THR A 30 7.05 -3.93 3.32
N ARG A 31 7.62 -3.07 2.46
CA ARG A 31 8.52 -3.56 1.41
C ARG A 31 9.56 -4.33 2.20
N SER A 32 9.53 -5.66 2.06
CA SER A 32 10.37 -6.54 2.86
C SER A 32 11.81 -5.98 2.81
N PRO A 33 12.46 -5.72 3.95
CA PRO A 33 13.80 -5.12 4.01
C PRO A 33 14.88 -5.95 3.31
N ASN A 34 14.56 -7.16 2.86
CA ASN A 34 15.49 -8.05 2.16
C ASN A 34 15.71 -7.61 0.70
N GLY A 35 16.57 -6.59 0.53
CA GLY A 35 17.77 -6.57 -0.32
C GLY A 35 17.73 -6.94 -1.81
N ARG A 36 16.61 -7.40 -2.39
CA ARG A 36 16.53 -7.73 -3.82
C ARG A 36 15.65 -6.71 -4.55
N PRO A 37 16.26 -5.73 -5.25
CA PRO A 37 15.49 -4.74 -5.99
C PRO A 37 14.65 -5.43 -7.07
N ARG A 38 13.33 -5.25 -7.03
CA ARG A 38 12.42 -5.70 -8.08
C ARG A 38 12.36 -4.60 -9.14
N LYS A 39 12.65 -4.95 -10.40
CA LYS A 39 12.50 -4.01 -11.51
C LYS A 39 11.08 -4.14 -12.07
N LEU A 40 10.41 -3.00 -12.25
CA LEU A 40 9.17 -2.94 -13.01
C LEU A 40 9.54 -3.00 -14.49
N LEU A 41 9.15 -4.08 -15.16
CA LEU A 41 9.39 -4.28 -16.59
C LEU A 41 8.04 -4.44 -17.29
N SER A 42 7.91 -3.84 -18.47
CA SER A 42 6.78 -4.08 -19.37
C SER A 42 7.03 -5.39 -20.13
N LEU A 43 6.62 -6.51 -19.55
CA LEU A 43 6.67 -7.84 -20.16
C LEU A 43 5.28 -8.26 -20.63
N ARG A 44 5.20 -8.94 -21.78
CA ARG A 44 3.97 -9.61 -22.23
C ARG A 44 3.96 -11.04 -21.68
N ILE A 45 2.94 -11.35 -20.89
CA ILE A 45 2.65 -12.68 -20.35
C ILE A 45 1.30 -13.10 -20.94
N ASP A 46 1.10 -14.40 -21.13
CA ASP A 46 -0.19 -14.95 -21.53
C ASP A 46 -1.30 -14.56 -20.52
N GLN A 47 -2.48 -14.23 -21.05
CA GLN A 47 -3.64 -13.84 -20.25
C GLN A 47 -4.06 -14.95 -19.29
N GLU A 48 -4.04 -16.22 -19.72
CA GLU A 48 -4.44 -17.36 -18.87
C GLU A 48 -3.51 -17.52 -17.67
N VAL A 49 -2.21 -17.25 -17.86
CA VAL A 49 -1.22 -17.29 -16.78
C VAL A 49 -1.49 -16.18 -15.78
N ILE A 50 -1.77 -14.96 -16.25
CA ILE A 50 -2.11 -13.83 -15.36
C ILE A 50 -3.36 -14.16 -14.55
N ASP A 51 -4.40 -14.69 -15.18
CA ASP A 51 -5.67 -14.98 -14.52
C ASP A 51 -5.54 -16.14 -13.52
N HIS A 52 -4.76 -17.18 -13.85
CA HIS A 52 -4.40 -18.24 -12.93
C HIS A 52 -3.75 -17.70 -11.65
N PHE A 53 -2.76 -16.80 -11.79
CA PHE A 53 -2.12 -16.22 -10.61
C PHE A 53 -3.06 -15.26 -9.89
N LYS A 54 -3.81 -14.40 -10.58
CA LYS A 54 -4.78 -13.48 -9.96
C LYS A 54 -5.84 -14.21 -9.13
N ALA A 55 -6.29 -15.39 -9.57
CA ALA A 55 -7.24 -16.22 -8.83
C ALA A 55 -6.69 -16.66 -7.45
N THR A 56 -5.38 -16.64 -7.23
CA THR A 56 -4.76 -16.92 -5.92
C THR A 56 -4.94 -15.79 -4.89
N GLY A 57 -5.52 -14.65 -5.28
CA GLY A 57 -5.85 -13.54 -4.39
C GLY A 57 -4.67 -12.62 -4.05
N GLU A 58 -4.69 -12.01 -2.85
CA GLU A 58 -3.69 -11.04 -2.45
C GLU A 58 -2.27 -11.63 -2.53
N GLY A 59 -1.35 -10.89 -3.17
CA GLY A 59 0.04 -11.32 -3.31
C GLY A 59 0.34 -12.19 -4.53
N TRP A 60 -0.60 -12.36 -5.45
CA TRP A 60 -0.41 -13.14 -6.68
C TRP A 60 0.85 -12.79 -7.48
N GLN A 61 1.22 -11.51 -7.55
CA GLN A 61 2.44 -11.07 -8.24
C GLN A 61 3.72 -11.60 -7.55
N ALA A 62 3.71 -11.72 -6.22
CA ALA A 62 4.84 -12.29 -5.48
C ALA A 62 4.93 -13.80 -5.71
N ARG A 63 3.78 -14.51 -5.77
CA ARG A 63 3.73 -15.93 -6.12
C ARG A 63 4.20 -16.20 -7.55
N MET A 64 3.77 -15.37 -8.50
CA MET A 64 4.22 -15.44 -9.89
C MET A 64 5.73 -15.24 -9.98
N ASN A 65 6.29 -14.26 -9.26
CA ASN A 65 7.73 -14.05 -9.21
C ASN A 65 8.49 -15.22 -8.58
N ASP A 66 7.94 -15.90 -7.57
CA ASP A 66 8.52 -17.12 -6.99
C ASP A 66 8.53 -18.29 -7.99
N ALA A 67 7.44 -18.47 -8.73
CA ALA A 67 7.35 -19.47 -9.80
C ALA A 67 8.38 -19.20 -10.91
N LEU A 68 8.54 -17.93 -11.33
CA LEU A 68 9.55 -17.54 -12.31
C LEU A 68 10.98 -17.79 -11.81
N ARG A 69 11.26 -17.58 -10.52
CA ARG A 69 12.57 -17.90 -9.93
C ARG A 69 12.86 -19.38 -9.94
N LYS A 70 11.89 -20.20 -9.52
CA LYS A 70 12.01 -21.66 -9.53
C LYS A 70 12.26 -22.19 -10.95
N ALA A 71 11.52 -21.68 -11.94
CA ALA A 71 11.71 -22.05 -13.33
C ALA A 71 13.09 -21.63 -13.88
N ALA A 72 13.63 -20.49 -13.41
CA ALA A 72 14.97 -20.02 -13.77
C ALA A 72 16.11 -20.66 -12.95
N GLY A 73 15.80 -21.47 -11.92
CA GLY A 73 16.79 -22.08 -11.02
C GLY A 73 17.43 -21.11 -10.01
N LEU A 74 16.70 -20.07 -9.58
CA LEU A 74 17.16 -19.01 -8.66
C LEU A 74 16.62 -19.09 -7.24
#